data_AF-A0A7W7U7V7-F1
#
_entry.id   AF-A0A7W7U7V7-F1
#
_cell.length_a   1.000
_cell.length_b   1.000
_cell.length_c   1.000
_cell.angle_alpha   90.00
_cell.angle_beta   90.00
_cell.angle_gamma   90.00
#
_symmetry.space_group_name_H-M   'P 1'
#
loop_
_entity.id
_entity.type
_entity.pdbx_description
1 polymer ?
#
loop_
_entity_poly.entity_id
_entity_poly.type
_entity_poly.pdbx_seq_one_letter_code
_entity_poly.pdbx_strand_id
1 'polypeptide(L)'
;MSGLTFLSWVREGLAAAGGAVDPLTGPMTSRTNVTLRPRLTGRDAVAVPARLLGPGDVTGIDTGQVLRVFPAADTADAEPHLFPAVEFDRPDLPWMFTPAAATETGRLRPWLVLVVVEERHAELLPSDGGLPRLRCPRSELPVLAESWAWAHAQVATDEGAGEAEVDRILAEEPDRTLSRLLSPRRLRPRTRYVAAVVPAFDAGRLAGLGLPVPDGELRPAWPAPGERPEVTEWALPVYHHWRFGTGLDGDFESLVRGLTPRALPGDVGTRPMDVGAAGGGLPELPAGHPGRLLDLEGALRSAGTEPRP
;
A
#
# COMPACT_ATOMS: atom_id res chain seq x y z
N MET A 1 18.15 -3.52 16.00
CA MET A 1 17.85 -3.47 14.55
C MET A 1 16.84 -2.35 14.33
N SER A 2 16.66 -1.85 13.10
CA SER A 2 15.62 -0.85 12.82
C SER A 2 14.24 -1.51 12.83
N GLY A 3 13.32 -0.97 13.62
CA GLY A 3 11.89 -1.28 13.59
C GLY A 3 11.12 -0.43 12.57
N LEU A 4 9.88 -0.84 12.29
CA LEU A 4 8.92 -0.05 11.53
C LEU A 4 7.64 0.12 12.35
N THR A 5 7.20 1.37 12.49
CA THR A 5 5.92 1.71 13.11
C THR A 5 4.97 2.24 12.04
N PHE A 6 3.74 1.73 12.04
CA PHE A 6 2.68 2.13 11.09
C PHE A 6 1.61 2.92 11.82
N LEU A 7 1.26 4.08 11.28
CA LEU A 7 0.22 4.95 11.80
C LEU A 7 -0.94 5.02 10.81
N SER A 8 -2.17 4.84 11.30
CA SER A 8 -3.38 4.88 10.46
C SER A 8 -3.59 6.23 9.76
N TRP A 9 -3.05 7.30 10.33
CA TRP A 9 -3.00 8.63 9.75
C TRP A 9 -1.95 9.48 10.49
N VAL A 10 -1.43 10.50 9.81
CA VAL A 10 -0.59 11.56 10.40
C VAL A 10 -1.12 12.90 9.91
N ARG A 11 -1.11 13.91 10.80
CA ARG A 11 -1.33 15.31 10.43
C ARG A 11 -0.48 16.22 11.29
N GLU A 12 0.11 17.20 10.64
CA GLU A 12 1.02 18.16 11.28
C GLU A 12 0.48 19.59 11.22
N GLY A 13 1.12 20.47 12.00
CA GLY A 13 0.86 21.91 11.96
C GLY A 13 -0.60 22.27 12.20
N LEU A 14 -1.12 23.26 11.46
CA LEU A 14 -2.50 23.70 11.59
C LEU A 14 -3.52 22.66 11.12
N ALA A 15 -3.14 21.75 10.21
CA ALA A 15 -4.02 20.67 9.76
C ALA A 15 -4.40 19.76 10.94
N ALA A 16 -3.52 19.60 11.95
CA ALA A 16 -3.78 18.85 13.17
C ALA A 16 -5.02 19.34 13.96
N ALA A 17 -5.49 20.58 13.76
CA ALA A 17 -6.72 21.09 14.37
C ALA A 17 -7.99 20.30 13.96
N GLY A 18 -7.98 19.69 12.78
CA GLY A 18 -9.05 18.78 12.32
C GLY A 18 -10.38 19.44 12.09
N GLY A 19 -11.47 18.79 12.44
CA GLY A 19 -12.81 19.28 12.19
C GLY A 19 -13.83 18.45 12.96
N ALA A 20 -15.07 18.45 12.49
CA ALA A 20 -16.04 17.47 12.95
C ALA A 20 -15.53 16.06 12.65
N VAL A 21 -15.94 15.07 13.46
CA VAL A 21 -15.56 13.67 13.24
C VAL A 21 -16.03 13.22 11.84
N ASP A 22 -15.15 12.52 11.14
CA ASP A 22 -15.45 11.95 9.82
C ASP A 22 -16.61 10.94 9.94
N PRO A 23 -17.76 11.14 9.24
CA PRO A 23 -18.87 10.19 9.27
C PRO A 23 -18.58 8.89 8.52
N LEU A 24 -17.41 8.75 7.88
CA LEU A 24 -16.94 7.65 7.04
C LEU A 24 -17.78 7.37 5.79
N THR A 25 -18.99 7.88 5.72
CA THR A 25 -19.94 7.76 4.61
C THR A 25 -20.55 9.11 4.31
N GLY A 26 -20.91 9.34 3.05
CA GLY A 26 -21.59 10.57 2.66
C GLY A 26 -20.74 11.84 2.83
N PRO A 27 -21.40 13.02 2.86
CA PRO A 27 -20.75 14.32 2.92
C PRO A 27 -20.14 14.64 4.29
N MET A 28 -19.18 15.56 4.30
CA MET A 28 -18.62 16.19 5.51
C MET A 28 -18.48 17.71 5.33
N THR A 29 -18.13 18.43 6.39
CA THR A 29 -17.82 19.86 6.31
C THR A 29 -16.64 20.08 5.36
N SER A 30 -16.75 20.99 4.40
CA SER A 30 -15.70 21.17 3.39
C SER A 30 -14.41 21.78 3.90
N ARG A 31 -14.46 22.60 4.95
CA ARG A 31 -13.29 23.27 5.49
C ARG A 31 -13.32 23.39 7.01
N THR A 32 -12.13 23.45 7.57
CA THR A 32 -11.89 23.73 8.98
C THR A 32 -11.70 25.23 9.19
N ASN A 33 -12.36 25.77 10.21
CA ASN A 33 -12.09 27.12 10.71
C ASN A 33 -11.28 27.02 12.01
N VAL A 34 -10.19 27.78 12.08
CA VAL A 34 -9.38 27.93 13.29
C VAL A 34 -9.39 29.38 13.75
N THR A 35 -9.31 29.61 15.06
CA THR A 35 -9.15 30.96 15.58
C THR A 35 -7.70 31.17 16.00
N LEU A 36 -6.98 31.97 15.24
CA LEU A 36 -5.62 32.39 15.59
C LEU A 36 -5.70 33.50 16.64
N ARG A 37 -4.75 33.50 17.58
CA ARG A 37 -4.65 34.53 18.63
C ARG A 37 -3.27 35.18 18.64
N PRO A 38 -2.88 35.91 17.58
CA PRO A 38 -1.61 36.63 17.56
C PRO A 38 -1.53 37.62 18.73
N ARG A 39 -0.35 37.69 19.35
CA ARG A 39 0.00 38.72 20.34
C ARG A 39 1.05 39.65 19.73
N LEU A 40 0.81 40.95 19.88
CA LEU A 40 1.80 41.98 19.55
C LEU A 40 2.35 42.56 20.87
N THR A 41 3.62 42.95 20.87
CA THR A 41 4.29 43.50 22.06
C THR A 41 3.46 44.61 22.70
N GLY A 42 3.18 44.47 24.00
CA GLY A 42 2.42 45.45 24.78
C GLY A 42 0.92 45.49 24.49
N ARG A 43 0.33 44.45 23.85
CA ARG A 43 -1.11 44.35 23.58
C ARG A 43 -1.67 42.98 23.93
N ASP A 44 -2.98 42.95 24.20
CA ASP A 44 -3.72 41.72 24.37
C ASP A 44 -3.82 40.93 23.04
N ALA A 45 -4.04 39.63 23.17
CA ALA A 45 -4.21 38.74 22.02
C ALA A 45 -5.51 39.08 21.26
N VAL A 46 -5.43 39.18 19.94
CA VAL A 46 -6.60 39.45 19.08
C VAL A 46 -7.08 38.14 18.47
N ALA A 47 -8.38 37.85 18.56
CA ALA A 47 -8.97 36.68 17.90
C ALA A 47 -9.15 36.95 16.40
N VAL A 48 -8.48 36.17 15.57
CA VAL A 48 -8.54 36.25 14.10
C VAL A 48 -9.07 34.92 13.56
N PRO A 49 -10.28 34.87 12.96
CA PRO A 49 -10.75 33.67 12.30
C PRO A 49 -9.92 33.42 11.04
N ALA A 50 -9.47 32.19 10.85
CA ALA A 50 -8.77 31.73 9.66
C ALA A 50 -9.42 30.43 9.15
N ARG A 51 -9.48 30.29 7.82
CA ARG A 51 -10.00 29.11 7.14
C ARG A 51 -8.80 28.30 6.64
N LEU A 52 -8.73 27.02 6.99
CA LEU A 52 -7.71 26.13 6.45
C LEU A 52 -8.06 25.73 5.02
N LEU A 53 -7.03 25.45 4.22
CA LEU A 53 -7.19 24.89 2.89
C LEU A 53 -7.77 23.47 3.00
N GLY A 54 -8.63 23.11 2.07
CA GLY A 54 -9.23 21.78 1.94
C GLY A 54 -8.98 21.20 0.55
N PRO A 55 -9.63 20.07 0.21
CA PRO A 55 -9.34 19.36 -1.03
C PRO A 55 -9.65 20.18 -2.30
N GLY A 56 -10.63 21.08 -2.22
CA GLY A 56 -11.02 21.97 -3.32
C GLY A 56 -10.06 23.15 -3.55
N ASP A 57 -9.02 23.31 -2.73
CA ASP A 57 -7.97 24.32 -2.94
C ASP A 57 -6.73 23.74 -3.63
N VAL A 58 -6.70 22.42 -3.86
CA VAL A 58 -5.54 21.73 -4.42
C VAL A 58 -5.71 21.56 -5.93
N THR A 59 -4.73 22.03 -6.69
CA THR A 59 -4.71 21.98 -8.17
C THR A 59 -3.61 21.07 -8.72
N GLY A 60 -2.85 20.41 -7.85
CA GLY A 60 -1.75 19.51 -8.19
C GLY A 60 -0.97 19.11 -6.95
N ILE A 61 -0.06 18.14 -7.10
CA ILE A 61 0.96 17.82 -6.10
C ILE A 61 2.34 17.99 -6.73
N ASP A 62 3.35 18.31 -5.92
CA ASP A 62 4.73 18.28 -6.37
C ASP A 62 5.14 16.84 -6.70
N THR A 63 5.63 16.59 -7.91
CA THR A 63 6.11 15.27 -8.34
C THR A 63 7.27 14.77 -7.49
N GLY A 64 8.06 15.68 -6.88
CA GLY A 64 9.12 15.32 -5.94
C GLY A 64 8.62 14.66 -4.66
N GLN A 65 7.31 14.74 -4.37
CA GLN A 65 6.72 13.98 -3.27
C GLN A 65 6.63 12.48 -3.56
N VAL A 66 6.63 12.04 -4.82
CA VAL A 66 6.51 10.61 -5.15
C VAL A 66 7.86 9.93 -5.03
N LEU A 67 8.03 9.10 -3.99
CA LEU A 67 9.27 8.35 -3.76
C LEU A 67 9.34 7.08 -4.60
N ARG A 68 8.25 6.32 -4.62
CA ARG A 68 8.20 4.99 -5.24
C ARG A 68 6.77 4.63 -5.64
N VAL A 69 6.66 3.90 -6.74
CA VAL A 69 5.41 3.25 -7.17
C VAL A 69 5.59 1.75 -7.26
N PHE A 70 4.51 1.02 -6.98
CA PHE A 70 4.44 -0.42 -7.14
C PHE A 70 3.12 -0.80 -7.84
N PRO A 71 3.15 -1.69 -8.86
CA PRO A 71 4.33 -2.12 -9.60
C PRO A 71 5.09 -0.94 -10.20
N ALA A 72 6.37 -1.11 -10.49
CA ALA A 72 7.16 -0.06 -11.15
C ALA A 72 6.52 0.31 -12.49
N ALA A 73 6.68 1.58 -12.91
CA ALA A 73 6.17 2.03 -14.20
C ALA A 73 6.65 1.13 -15.34
N ASP A 74 5.72 0.83 -16.26
CA ASP A 74 5.91 0.02 -17.46
C ASP A 74 6.31 -1.45 -17.20
N THR A 75 6.22 -1.93 -15.95
CA THR A 75 6.33 -3.37 -15.64
C THR A 75 5.30 -4.14 -16.47
N ALA A 76 5.71 -5.22 -17.13
CA ALA A 76 4.83 -5.99 -18.01
C ALA A 76 4.15 -7.17 -17.29
N ASP A 77 4.78 -7.70 -16.25
CA ASP A 77 4.52 -8.99 -15.65
C ASP A 77 4.40 -8.94 -14.12
N ALA A 78 3.81 -7.87 -13.58
CA ALA A 78 3.60 -7.73 -12.15
C ALA A 78 2.74 -8.87 -11.55
N GLU A 79 3.03 -9.22 -10.30
CA GLU A 79 2.28 -10.24 -9.55
C GLU A 79 0.85 -9.75 -9.24
N PRO A 80 -0.20 -10.45 -9.72
CA PRO A 80 -1.57 -9.96 -9.64
C PRO A 80 -2.18 -10.01 -8.22
N HIS A 81 -1.57 -10.73 -7.29
CA HIS A 81 -2.08 -10.87 -5.91
C HIS A 81 -1.61 -9.74 -4.97
N LEU A 82 -0.63 -8.94 -5.40
CA LEU A 82 -0.12 -7.82 -4.61
C LEU A 82 -0.92 -6.54 -4.89
N PHE A 83 -1.13 -5.72 -3.85
CA PHE A 83 -1.80 -4.44 -4.01
C PHE A 83 -0.87 -3.40 -4.65
N PRO A 84 -1.31 -2.70 -5.72
CA PRO A 84 -0.60 -1.53 -6.20
C PRO A 84 -0.49 -0.45 -5.12
N ALA A 85 0.62 0.27 -5.13
CA ALA A 85 0.94 1.27 -4.13
C ALA A 85 1.69 2.48 -4.71
N VAL A 86 1.60 3.60 -4.02
CA VAL A 86 2.49 4.76 -4.19
C VAL A 86 2.94 5.25 -2.83
N GLU A 87 4.22 5.60 -2.72
CA GLU A 87 4.83 6.16 -1.52
C GLU A 87 5.13 7.63 -1.72
N PHE A 88 4.85 8.42 -0.68
CA PHE A 88 5.15 9.84 -0.64
C PHE A 88 6.14 10.19 0.46
N ASP A 89 6.96 11.19 0.18
CA ASP A 89 7.96 11.76 1.09
C ASP A 89 7.30 12.27 2.39
N ARG A 90 6.26 13.09 2.28
CA ARG A 90 5.54 13.56 3.46
C ARG A 90 4.65 12.46 4.08
N PRO A 91 4.72 12.25 5.41
CA PRO A 91 3.88 11.26 6.10
C PRO A 91 2.42 11.70 6.25
N ASP A 92 2.14 13.01 6.16
CA ASP A 92 0.81 13.58 6.31
C ASP A 92 0.09 13.85 4.99
N LEU A 93 0.76 13.70 3.83
CA LEU A 93 0.22 14.11 2.52
C LEU A 93 -1.19 13.56 2.24
N PRO A 94 -1.53 12.28 2.53
CA PRO A 94 -2.87 11.76 2.29
C PRO A 94 -3.98 12.42 3.13
N TRP A 95 -3.67 13.06 4.26
CA TRP A 95 -4.66 13.63 5.19
C TRP A 95 -4.51 15.13 5.43
N MET A 96 -3.43 15.76 4.93
CA MET A 96 -3.12 17.18 5.15
C MET A 96 -4.30 18.10 4.82
N PHE A 97 -5.10 17.77 3.79
CA PHE A 97 -6.27 18.54 3.39
C PHE A 97 -7.61 17.89 3.77
N THR A 98 -7.63 16.86 4.61
CA THR A 98 -8.88 16.27 5.10
C THR A 98 -9.50 17.15 6.21
N PRO A 99 -10.66 17.78 6.00
CA PRO A 99 -11.26 18.75 6.93
C PRO A 99 -12.09 18.09 8.04
N ALA A 100 -11.64 16.95 8.56
CA ALA A 100 -12.36 16.14 9.55
C ALA A 100 -11.41 15.60 10.63
N ALA A 101 -11.97 15.25 11.79
CA ALA A 101 -11.26 14.49 12.82
C ALA A 101 -11.46 12.99 12.61
N ALA A 102 -10.51 12.18 13.08
CA ALA A 102 -10.65 10.72 13.07
C ALA A 102 -11.78 10.28 14.00
N THR A 103 -12.36 9.11 13.72
CA THR A 103 -13.29 8.44 14.64
C THR A 103 -12.59 7.99 15.92
N GLU A 104 -13.36 7.62 16.95
CA GLU A 104 -12.84 7.01 18.18
C GLU A 104 -12.01 5.74 17.92
N THR A 105 -12.29 5.05 16.81
CA THR A 105 -11.56 3.86 16.34
C THR A 105 -10.36 4.19 15.45
N GLY A 106 -9.96 5.47 15.36
CA GLY A 106 -8.78 5.92 14.62
C GLY A 106 -8.93 5.94 13.10
N ARG A 107 -10.16 5.98 12.58
CA ARG A 107 -10.42 5.98 11.11
C ARG A 107 -10.57 7.40 10.59
N LEU A 108 -9.87 7.72 9.51
CA LEU A 108 -9.95 9.01 8.83
C LEU A 108 -9.77 8.81 7.33
N ARG A 109 -10.73 9.28 6.52
CA ARG A 109 -10.62 9.16 5.05
C ARG A 109 -9.55 10.13 4.52
N PRO A 110 -8.60 9.68 3.70
CA PRO A 110 -7.65 10.57 3.05
C PRO A 110 -8.36 11.44 2.00
N TRP A 111 -7.81 12.62 1.71
CA TRP A 111 -8.30 13.47 0.62
C TRP A 111 -7.82 13.01 -0.77
N LEU A 112 -6.86 12.08 -0.80
CA LEU A 112 -6.28 11.44 -1.98
C LEU A 112 -6.47 9.93 -1.91
N VAL A 113 -6.65 9.29 -3.06
CA VAL A 113 -6.62 7.83 -3.18
C VAL A 113 -5.87 7.38 -4.43
N LEU A 114 -5.39 6.14 -4.41
CA LEU A 114 -4.83 5.48 -5.58
C LEU A 114 -5.91 4.64 -6.28
N VAL A 115 -6.34 5.09 -7.47
CA VAL A 115 -7.22 4.29 -8.32
C VAL A 115 -6.40 3.51 -9.33
N VAL A 116 -6.78 2.25 -9.54
CA VAL A 116 -6.17 1.38 -10.55
C VAL A 116 -7.27 0.79 -11.39
N VAL A 117 -7.26 1.14 -12.67
CA VAL A 117 -8.32 0.81 -13.63
C VAL A 117 -7.74 0.03 -14.79
N GLU A 118 -8.52 -0.89 -15.37
CA GLU A 118 -8.07 -1.63 -16.54
C GLU A 118 -7.96 -0.68 -17.73
N GLU A 119 -6.83 -0.72 -18.43
CA GLU A 119 -6.55 0.23 -19.52
C GLU A 119 -7.60 0.16 -20.64
N ARG A 120 -8.19 -1.01 -20.89
CA ARG A 120 -9.26 -1.18 -21.89
C ARG A 120 -10.60 -0.52 -21.51
N HIS A 121 -10.78 -0.14 -20.25
CA HIS A 121 -11.99 0.49 -19.71
C HIS A 121 -11.77 1.95 -19.34
N ALA A 122 -10.57 2.49 -19.60
CA ALA A 122 -10.22 3.84 -19.20
C ALA A 122 -9.47 4.58 -20.30
N GLU A 123 -9.66 5.89 -20.34
CA GLU A 123 -8.96 6.78 -21.24
C GLU A 123 -8.18 7.80 -20.41
N LEU A 124 -6.87 7.87 -20.62
CA LEU A 124 -6.03 8.90 -20.03
C LEU A 124 -5.86 10.04 -21.02
N LEU A 125 -6.58 11.13 -20.78
CA LEU A 125 -6.52 12.34 -21.58
C LEU A 125 -5.31 13.19 -21.14
N PRO A 126 -4.49 13.67 -22.09
CA PRO A 126 -3.34 14.50 -21.77
C PRO A 126 -3.75 15.84 -21.16
N SER A 127 -2.79 16.52 -20.54
CA SER A 127 -2.94 17.90 -20.08
C SER A 127 -3.09 18.84 -21.28
N ASP A 128 -4.07 19.73 -21.21
CA ASP A 128 -4.24 20.87 -22.13
C ASP A 128 -4.41 22.15 -21.28
N GLY A 129 -3.30 22.62 -20.70
CA GLY A 129 -3.29 23.77 -19.79
C GLY A 129 -3.77 23.50 -18.35
N GLY A 130 -3.88 22.22 -17.96
CA GLY A 130 -4.32 21.78 -16.62
C GLY A 130 -3.74 20.42 -16.22
N LEU A 131 -4.43 19.65 -15.38
CA LEU A 131 -4.01 18.29 -15.06
C LEU A 131 -4.43 17.29 -16.15
N PRO A 132 -3.67 16.20 -16.37
CA PRO A 132 -4.18 15.05 -17.10
C PRO A 132 -5.47 14.52 -16.46
N ARG A 133 -6.33 13.88 -17.26
CA ARG A 133 -7.64 13.39 -16.78
C ARG A 133 -7.79 11.91 -17.07
N LEU A 134 -8.13 11.13 -16.05
CA LEU A 134 -8.53 9.75 -16.20
C LEU A 134 -10.05 9.69 -16.34
N ARG A 135 -10.53 9.20 -17.49
CA ARG A 135 -11.95 8.92 -17.74
C ARG A 135 -12.20 7.42 -17.63
N CYS A 136 -13.14 7.02 -16.79
CA CYS A 136 -13.51 5.61 -16.63
C CYS A 136 -14.96 5.46 -16.10
N PRO A 137 -15.61 4.29 -16.28
CA PRO A 137 -16.93 4.05 -15.73
C PRO A 137 -16.86 3.83 -14.22
N ARG A 138 -17.99 4.06 -13.52
CA ARG A 138 -18.09 3.85 -12.06
C ARG A 138 -17.64 2.48 -11.61
N SER A 139 -17.87 1.43 -12.41
CA SER A 139 -17.51 0.05 -12.09
C SER A 139 -16.01 -0.16 -11.88
N GLU A 140 -15.17 0.74 -12.40
CA GLU A 140 -13.72 0.70 -12.24
C GLU A 140 -13.24 1.34 -10.93
N LEU A 141 -14.07 2.14 -10.27
CA LEU A 141 -13.70 2.95 -9.11
C LEU A 141 -14.00 2.26 -7.78
N PRO A 142 -13.14 2.40 -6.76
CA PRO A 142 -13.31 1.74 -5.47
C PRO A 142 -14.39 2.42 -4.60
N VAL A 143 -14.75 1.83 -3.47
CA VAL A 143 -15.78 2.35 -2.55
C VAL A 143 -15.17 3.34 -1.55
N LEU A 144 -15.29 4.65 -1.79
CA LEU A 144 -14.60 5.67 -1.00
C LEU A 144 -14.91 5.67 0.51
N ALA A 145 -16.02 5.07 0.95
CA ALA A 145 -16.31 4.87 2.38
C ALA A 145 -15.27 3.99 3.10
N GLU A 146 -14.54 3.16 2.35
CA GLU A 146 -13.49 2.27 2.86
C GLU A 146 -12.09 2.89 2.74
N SER A 147 -11.97 4.10 2.20
CA SER A 147 -10.67 4.74 1.89
C SER A 147 -9.76 4.99 3.09
N TRP A 148 -10.33 5.03 4.31
CA TRP A 148 -9.57 5.10 5.56
C TRP A 148 -8.63 3.89 5.76
N ALA A 149 -8.87 2.77 5.07
CA ALA A 149 -8.06 1.55 5.17
C ALA A 149 -6.99 1.44 4.07
N TRP A 150 -6.92 2.39 3.15
CA TRP A 150 -6.04 2.32 1.97
C TRP A 150 -4.83 3.24 2.07
N ALA A 151 -4.61 3.83 3.24
CA ALA A 151 -3.52 4.76 3.49
C ALA A 151 -2.92 4.48 4.87
N HIS A 152 -1.61 4.64 5.00
CA HIS A 152 -0.91 4.68 6.29
C HIS A 152 0.32 5.56 6.18
N ALA A 153 0.79 6.08 7.31
CA ALA A 153 2.14 6.59 7.44
C ALA A 153 3.05 5.49 7.99
N GLN A 154 4.31 5.53 7.60
CA GLN A 154 5.35 4.61 8.06
C GLN A 154 6.48 5.44 8.66
N VAL A 155 6.94 5.02 9.85
CA VAL A 155 8.04 5.63 10.56
C VAL A 155 9.09 4.56 10.82
N ALA A 156 10.33 4.81 10.38
CA ALA A 156 11.46 3.95 10.68
C ALA A 156 11.96 4.25 12.08
N THR A 157 11.79 3.32 13.02
CA THR A 157 12.09 3.46 14.44
C THR A 157 13.23 2.55 14.86
N ASP A 158 13.76 2.71 16.07
CA ASP A 158 14.59 1.66 16.67
C ASP A 158 13.73 0.54 17.27
N GLU A 159 14.29 -0.67 17.42
CA GLU A 159 13.59 -1.78 18.06
C GLU A 159 13.11 -1.44 19.48
N GLY A 160 11.82 -1.65 19.75
CA GLY A 160 11.22 -1.34 21.05
C GLY A 160 10.90 0.14 21.27
N ALA A 161 10.96 0.96 20.22
CA ALA A 161 10.56 2.36 20.24
C ALA A 161 9.15 2.57 20.82
N GLY A 162 9.04 3.54 21.72
CA GLY A 162 7.77 4.01 22.27
C GLY A 162 7.19 5.21 21.51
N GLU A 163 6.00 5.65 21.90
CA GLU A 163 5.28 6.77 21.27
C GLU A 163 6.10 8.07 21.22
N ALA A 164 6.84 8.39 22.29
CA ALA A 164 7.66 9.60 22.36
C ALA A 164 8.78 9.64 21.31
N GLU A 165 9.31 8.49 20.89
CA GLU A 165 10.31 8.43 19.81
C GLU A 165 9.67 8.70 18.45
N VAL A 166 8.48 8.12 18.21
CA VAL A 166 7.69 8.36 17.00
C VAL A 166 7.37 9.85 16.86
N ASP A 167 6.91 10.48 17.95
CA ASP A 167 6.61 11.92 17.97
C ASP A 167 7.83 12.78 17.63
N ARG A 168 9.00 12.43 18.19
CA ARG A 168 10.27 13.11 17.89
C ARG A 168 10.68 12.93 16.43
N ILE A 169 10.59 11.72 15.89
CA ILE A 169 10.95 11.44 14.49
C ILE A 169 10.04 12.22 13.54
N LEU A 170 8.72 12.23 13.78
CA LEU A 170 7.78 13.01 12.98
C LEU A 170 8.09 14.51 13.02
N ALA A 171 8.56 15.03 14.15
CA ALA A 171 8.88 16.45 14.30
C ALA A 171 10.24 16.86 13.72
N GLU A 172 11.24 15.97 13.73
CA GLU A 172 12.65 16.36 13.56
C GLU A 172 13.41 15.56 12.47
N GLU A 173 12.92 14.39 12.05
CA GLU A 173 13.64 13.46 11.15
C GLU A 173 12.75 13.04 9.95
N PRO A 174 12.45 13.96 9.01
CA PRO A 174 11.55 13.68 7.89
C PRO A 174 12.03 12.54 6.97
N ASP A 175 13.34 12.32 6.87
CA ASP A 175 13.98 11.26 6.08
C ASP A 175 13.69 9.84 6.60
N ARG A 176 13.15 9.72 7.82
CA ARG A 176 12.72 8.45 8.43
C ARG A 176 11.21 8.22 8.33
N THR A 177 10.50 9.07 7.61
CA THR A 177 9.04 9.03 7.50
C THR A 177 8.61 8.96 6.04
N LEU A 178 7.48 8.32 5.80
CA LEU A 178 6.79 8.36 4.51
C LEU A 178 5.30 8.10 4.73
N SER A 179 4.50 8.35 3.70
CA SER A 179 3.14 7.82 3.62
C SER A 179 2.97 6.92 2.41
N ARG A 180 2.01 6.00 2.47
CA ARG A 180 1.69 5.10 1.37
C ARG A 180 0.19 5.07 1.10
N LEU A 181 -0.18 5.21 -0.17
CA LEU A 181 -1.51 4.85 -0.66
C LEU A 181 -1.46 3.46 -1.28
N LEU A 182 -2.49 2.65 -1.00
CA LEU A 182 -2.73 1.36 -1.60
C LEU A 182 -3.98 1.42 -2.49
N SER A 183 -4.01 0.65 -3.56
CA SER A 183 -5.24 0.45 -4.32
C SER A 183 -5.92 -0.85 -3.89
N PRO A 184 -7.21 -0.86 -3.51
CA PRO A 184 -7.93 -2.08 -3.17
C PRO A 184 -8.28 -2.93 -4.40
N ARG A 185 -7.79 -2.55 -5.58
CA ARG A 185 -8.05 -3.23 -6.85
C ARG A 185 -7.42 -4.63 -6.83
N ARG A 186 -8.26 -5.66 -6.90
CA ARG A 186 -7.80 -7.01 -7.22
C ARG A 186 -7.39 -7.06 -8.68
N LEU A 187 -6.11 -7.27 -8.94
CA LEU A 187 -5.60 -7.35 -10.30
C LEU A 187 -5.96 -8.71 -10.92
N ARG A 188 -6.15 -8.70 -12.24
CA ARG A 188 -6.37 -9.89 -13.06
C ARG A 188 -5.06 -10.24 -13.74
N PRO A 189 -4.74 -11.53 -13.94
CA PRO A 189 -3.60 -11.93 -14.75
C PRO A 189 -3.67 -11.37 -16.17
N ARG A 190 -2.50 -11.18 -16.82
CA ARG A 190 -2.37 -10.75 -18.24
C ARG A 190 -3.21 -9.53 -18.60
N THR A 191 -3.29 -8.56 -17.70
CA THR A 191 -4.12 -7.37 -17.85
C THR A 191 -3.28 -6.10 -17.70
N ARG A 192 -3.52 -5.12 -18.58
CA ARG A 192 -2.90 -3.80 -18.49
C ARG A 192 -3.75 -2.86 -17.66
N TYR A 193 -3.08 -2.06 -16.83
CA TYR A 193 -3.68 -1.14 -15.88
C TYR A 193 -3.09 0.26 -16.02
N VAL A 194 -3.91 1.25 -15.71
CA VAL A 194 -3.49 2.62 -15.42
C VAL A 194 -3.70 2.84 -13.93
N ALA A 195 -2.64 3.23 -13.23
CA ALA A 195 -2.69 3.68 -11.85
C ALA A 195 -2.66 5.20 -11.80
N ALA A 196 -3.53 5.81 -11.00
CA ALA A 196 -3.61 7.26 -10.87
C ALA A 196 -3.90 7.70 -9.43
N VAL A 197 -3.13 8.68 -8.96
CA VAL A 197 -3.40 9.42 -7.73
C VAL A 197 -4.41 10.51 -8.05
N VAL A 198 -5.57 10.46 -7.39
CA VAL A 198 -6.72 11.32 -7.67
C VAL A 198 -7.33 11.83 -6.35
N PRO A 199 -8.04 12.98 -6.36
CA PRO A 199 -8.78 13.43 -5.19
C PRO A 199 -9.94 12.48 -4.86
N ALA A 200 -10.13 12.21 -3.58
CA ALA A 200 -11.19 11.37 -3.02
C ALA A 200 -12.52 12.12 -2.85
N PHE A 201 -12.50 13.45 -2.91
CA PHE A 201 -13.68 14.30 -2.74
C PHE A 201 -13.97 15.15 -3.98
N ASP A 202 -15.25 15.43 -4.19
CA ASP A 202 -15.77 16.12 -5.37
C ASP A 202 -15.23 17.54 -5.52
N ALA A 203 -15.03 18.26 -4.42
CA ALA A 203 -14.42 19.59 -4.44
C ALA A 203 -13.03 19.55 -5.09
N GLY A 204 -12.18 18.58 -4.73
CA GLY A 204 -10.87 18.40 -5.34
C GLY A 204 -10.96 17.93 -6.80
N ARG A 205 -11.94 17.08 -7.12
CA ARG A 205 -12.23 16.69 -8.51
C ARG A 205 -12.57 17.91 -9.36
N LEU A 206 -13.45 18.78 -8.89
CA LEU A 206 -13.86 20.00 -9.60
C LEU A 206 -12.70 20.98 -9.76
N ALA A 207 -11.96 21.23 -8.67
CA ALA A 207 -10.79 22.11 -8.68
C ALA A 207 -9.74 21.66 -9.70
N GLY A 208 -9.35 20.38 -9.69
CA GLY A 208 -8.36 19.83 -10.63
C GLY A 208 -8.85 19.77 -12.08
N LEU A 209 -10.17 19.80 -12.32
CA LEU A 209 -10.76 19.92 -13.64
C LEU A 209 -10.92 21.38 -14.11
N GLY A 210 -10.55 22.36 -13.30
CA GLY A 210 -10.74 23.78 -13.59
C GLY A 210 -12.21 24.22 -13.55
N LEU A 211 -13.06 23.46 -12.86
CA LEU A 211 -14.49 23.75 -12.71
C LEU A 211 -14.76 24.52 -11.41
N PRO A 212 -15.83 25.33 -11.34
CA PRO A 212 -16.22 26.01 -10.11
C PRO A 212 -16.46 25.02 -8.95
N VAL A 213 -15.86 25.32 -7.79
CA VAL A 213 -16.05 24.55 -6.56
C VAL A 213 -17.12 25.26 -5.71
N PRO A 214 -18.30 24.65 -5.51
CA PRO A 214 -19.33 25.26 -4.68
C PRO A 214 -18.90 25.25 -3.20
N ASP A 215 -19.27 26.30 -2.47
CA ASP A 215 -19.19 26.27 -1.00
C ASP A 215 -20.26 25.30 -0.45
N GLY A 216 -19.94 24.64 0.68
CA GLY A 216 -20.89 23.78 1.39
C GLY A 216 -20.29 22.44 1.81
N GLU A 217 -21.03 21.37 1.56
CA GLU A 217 -20.64 20.00 1.88
C GLU A 217 -19.56 19.47 0.94
N LEU A 218 -18.61 18.74 1.49
CA LEU A 218 -17.62 17.98 0.75
C LEU A 218 -18.12 16.56 0.54
N ARG A 219 -18.42 16.20 -0.70
CA ARG A 219 -18.99 14.89 -1.06
C ARG A 219 -17.90 13.97 -1.61
N PRO A 220 -18.10 12.64 -1.57
CA PRO A 220 -17.21 11.71 -2.27
C PRO A 220 -17.08 12.07 -3.76
N ALA A 221 -15.87 11.94 -4.33
CA ALA A 221 -15.59 12.28 -5.72
C ALA A 221 -16.35 11.42 -6.75
N TRP A 222 -16.90 10.29 -6.33
CA TRP A 222 -17.82 9.47 -7.11
C TRP A 222 -18.77 8.75 -6.15
N PRO A 223 -19.98 8.38 -6.63
CA PRO A 223 -21.03 7.87 -5.75
C PRO A 223 -20.71 6.48 -5.19
N ALA A 224 -21.44 6.05 -4.16
CA ALA A 224 -21.35 4.67 -3.67
C ALA A 224 -21.95 3.69 -4.68
N PRO A 225 -21.60 2.38 -4.62
CA PRO A 225 -22.27 1.37 -5.43
C PRO A 225 -23.78 1.36 -5.18
N GLY A 226 -24.59 1.25 -6.25
CA GLY A 226 -26.04 1.19 -6.16
C GLY A 226 -26.75 2.55 -6.28
N GLU A 227 -26.04 3.65 -6.10
CA GLU A 227 -26.54 4.97 -6.50
C GLU A 227 -26.67 5.05 -8.03
N ARG A 228 -27.70 5.75 -8.53
CA ARG A 228 -28.01 5.86 -9.96
C ARG A 228 -27.83 7.31 -10.43
N PRO A 229 -26.57 7.76 -10.62
CA PRO A 229 -26.29 9.07 -11.18
C PRO A 229 -26.70 9.15 -12.66
N GLU A 230 -26.93 10.37 -13.15
CA GLU A 230 -27.25 10.63 -14.56
C GLU A 230 -26.06 10.36 -15.48
N VAL A 231 -24.84 10.48 -14.96
CA VAL A 231 -23.59 10.28 -15.70
C VAL A 231 -23.08 8.85 -15.49
N THR A 232 -22.61 8.21 -16.56
CA THR A 232 -22.10 6.82 -16.54
C THR A 232 -20.57 6.72 -16.46
N GLU A 233 -19.85 7.83 -16.67
CA GLU A 233 -18.39 7.91 -16.66
C GLU A 233 -17.90 9.10 -15.82
N TRP A 234 -16.79 8.92 -15.14
CA TRP A 234 -16.17 9.95 -14.31
C TRP A 234 -14.87 10.41 -14.92
N ALA A 235 -14.72 11.72 -15.04
CA ALA A 235 -13.44 12.36 -15.30
C ALA A 235 -12.79 12.71 -13.95
N LEU A 236 -11.58 12.22 -13.74
CA LEU A 236 -10.80 12.46 -12.52
C LEU A 236 -9.51 13.20 -12.88
N PRO A 237 -9.20 14.34 -12.23
CA PRO A 237 -7.90 14.96 -12.40
C PRO A 237 -6.81 14.08 -11.78
N VAL A 238 -5.69 13.97 -12.47
CA VAL A 238 -4.60 13.06 -12.12
C VAL A 238 -3.42 13.86 -11.62
N TYR A 239 -3.06 13.66 -10.36
CA TYR A 239 -1.89 14.30 -9.75
C TYR A 239 -0.59 13.55 -10.06
N HIS A 240 -0.66 12.22 -10.18
CA HIS A 240 0.43 11.36 -10.62
C HIS A 240 -0.16 10.09 -11.25
N HIS A 241 0.48 9.53 -12.28
CA HIS A 241 0.05 8.27 -12.88
C HIS A 241 1.19 7.49 -13.48
N TRP A 242 0.96 6.18 -13.65
CA TRP A 242 1.82 5.28 -14.40
C TRP A 242 1.00 4.14 -14.98
N ARG A 243 1.62 3.36 -15.87
CA ARG A 243 1.06 2.14 -16.45
C ARG A 243 1.83 0.92 -15.97
N PHE A 244 1.16 -0.21 -15.93
CA PHE A 244 1.78 -1.52 -15.74
C PHE A 244 0.88 -2.63 -16.29
N GLY A 245 1.45 -3.80 -16.48
CA GLY A 245 0.78 -5.05 -16.82
C GLY A 245 1.05 -6.12 -15.77
N THR A 246 0.18 -7.11 -15.72
CA THR A 246 0.31 -8.27 -14.84
C THR A 246 0.70 -9.54 -15.60
N GLY A 247 1.47 -10.39 -14.93
CA GLY A 247 1.92 -11.67 -15.45
C GLY A 247 0.84 -12.77 -15.44
N LEU A 248 1.27 -14.01 -15.60
CA LEU A 248 0.43 -15.18 -15.34
C LEU A 248 0.16 -15.32 -13.84
N ASP A 249 -0.98 -15.92 -13.48
CA ASP A 249 -1.19 -16.41 -12.13
C ASP A 249 -0.18 -17.53 -11.88
N GLY A 250 0.71 -17.33 -10.90
CA GLY A 250 1.89 -18.17 -10.68
C GLY A 250 2.75 -17.66 -9.55
N ASP A 251 2.13 -17.07 -8.54
CA ASP A 251 2.81 -16.59 -7.35
C ASP A 251 3.36 -17.74 -6.50
N PHE A 252 4.12 -17.37 -5.47
CA PHE A 252 4.66 -18.33 -4.51
C PHE A 252 3.58 -19.25 -3.95
N GLU A 253 2.39 -18.73 -3.63
CA GLU A 253 1.27 -19.53 -3.14
C GLU A 253 0.82 -20.57 -4.17
N SER A 254 0.67 -20.18 -5.44
CA SER A 254 0.30 -21.07 -6.55
C SER A 254 1.35 -22.17 -6.76
N LEU A 255 2.64 -21.82 -6.68
CA LEU A 255 3.75 -22.79 -6.77
C LEU A 255 3.75 -23.76 -5.58
N VAL A 256 3.53 -23.26 -4.37
CA VAL A 256 3.43 -24.08 -3.15
C VAL A 256 2.22 -25.01 -3.20
N ARG A 257 1.06 -24.54 -3.69
CA ARG A 257 -0.14 -25.37 -3.90
C ARG A 257 0.09 -26.48 -4.94
N GLY A 258 1.01 -26.26 -5.89
CA GLY A 258 1.42 -27.26 -6.89
C GLY A 258 2.35 -28.36 -6.34
N LEU A 259 2.87 -28.21 -5.11
CA LEU A 259 3.75 -29.22 -4.52
C LEU A 259 2.98 -30.51 -4.26
N THR A 260 3.42 -31.58 -4.93
CA THR A 260 2.92 -32.93 -4.67
C THR A 260 3.92 -33.67 -3.79
N PRO A 261 3.56 -34.10 -2.56
CA PRO A 261 4.45 -34.89 -1.73
C PRO A 261 4.75 -36.21 -2.43
N ARG A 262 6.03 -36.57 -2.52
CA ARG A 262 6.47 -37.87 -3.04
C ARG A 262 7.14 -38.64 -1.92
N ALA A 263 6.62 -39.82 -1.62
CA ALA A 263 7.33 -40.76 -0.77
C ALA A 263 8.60 -41.19 -1.49
N LEU A 264 9.76 -40.87 -0.91
CA LEU A 264 11.03 -41.35 -1.40
C LEU A 264 11.20 -42.82 -0.99
N PRO A 265 11.77 -43.68 -1.87
CA PRO A 265 12.12 -45.05 -1.51
C PRO A 265 12.97 -45.15 -0.22
N GLY A 266 12.88 -46.29 0.48
CA GLY A 266 13.56 -46.52 1.76
C GLY A 266 15.08 -46.56 1.68
N ASP A 267 15.65 -46.70 0.48
CA ASP A 267 17.08 -46.68 0.19
C ASP A 267 17.60 -45.29 -0.20
N VAL A 268 16.74 -44.26 -0.24
CA VAL A 268 17.19 -42.89 -0.51
C VAL A 268 17.89 -42.32 0.72
N GLY A 269 19.15 -41.92 0.53
CA GLY A 269 19.99 -41.36 1.59
C GLY A 269 20.97 -42.36 2.18
N THR A 270 20.95 -43.61 1.71
CA THR A 270 21.96 -44.62 2.04
C THR A 270 22.76 -45.02 0.82
N ARG A 271 24.02 -45.43 1.04
CA ARG A 271 24.86 -46.04 0.02
C ARG A 271 25.50 -47.31 0.58
N PRO A 272 25.38 -48.46 -0.11
CA PRO A 272 26.06 -49.68 0.33
C PRO A 272 27.57 -49.48 0.24
N MET A 273 28.25 -49.77 1.34
CA MET A 273 29.71 -49.74 1.48
C MET A 273 30.21 -51.15 1.80
N ASP A 274 31.11 -51.67 0.96
CA ASP A 274 31.82 -52.91 1.25
C ASP A 274 32.95 -52.62 2.26
N VAL A 275 32.81 -53.17 3.46
CA VAL A 275 33.79 -53.09 4.55
C VAL A 275 34.54 -54.40 4.75
N GLY A 276 34.43 -55.34 3.81
CA GLY A 276 35.05 -56.66 3.90
C GLY A 276 36.58 -56.66 3.92
N ALA A 277 37.21 -55.56 3.51
CA ALA A 277 38.65 -55.32 3.62
C ALA A 277 38.93 -53.89 4.11
N ALA A 278 38.38 -53.51 5.26
CA ALA A 278 38.45 -52.15 5.81
C ALA A 278 39.86 -51.66 6.19
N GLY A 279 40.87 -52.55 6.25
CA GLY A 279 42.23 -52.22 6.65
C GLY A 279 42.38 -51.92 8.14
N GLY A 280 43.48 -51.28 8.55
CA GLY A 280 43.66 -50.79 9.94
C GLY A 280 43.78 -51.86 11.03
N GLY A 281 44.08 -53.12 10.68
CA GLY A 281 44.15 -54.24 11.63
C GLY A 281 42.81 -54.93 11.91
N LEU A 282 41.73 -54.52 11.23
CA LEU A 282 40.43 -55.18 11.29
C LEU A 282 40.42 -56.51 10.50
N PRO A 283 39.67 -57.52 10.95
CA PRO A 283 39.55 -58.79 10.25
C PRO A 283 38.86 -58.65 8.90
N GLU A 284 39.33 -59.39 7.88
CA GLU A 284 38.65 -59.47 6.59
C GLU A 284 37.38 -60.31 6.69
N LEU A 285 36.30 -59.85 6.06
CA LEU A 285 35.02 -60.54 6.05
C LEU A 285 34.84 -61.30 4.73
N PRO A 286 34.60 -62.63 4.76
CA PRO A 286 34.45 -63.43 3.56
C PRO A 286 33.22 -63.00 2.73
N ALA A 287 33.23 -63.36 1.45
CA ALA A 287 32.09 -63.10 0.57
C ALA A 287 30.82 -63.77 1.13
N GLY A 288 29.73 -62.99 1.24
CA GLY A 288 28.46 -63.45 1.83
C GLY A 288 28.34 -63.29 3.35
N HIS A 289 29.35 -62.75 4.04
CA HIS A 289 29.24 -62.43 5.46
C HIS A 289 28.22 -61.29 5.70
N PRO A 290 27.28 -61.42 6.65
CA PRO A 290 26.19 -60.45 6.82
C PRO A 290 26.67 -59.03 7.16
N GLY A 291 27.78 -58.89 7.89
CA GLY A 291 28.38 -57.59 8.22
C GLY A 291 29.34 -57.01 7.17
N ARG A 292 29.43 -57.61 5.96
CA ARG A 292 30.35 -57.14 4.92
C ARG A 292 29.87 -55.88 4.19
N LEU A 293 28.55 -55.72 4.06
CA LEU A 293 27.94 -54.54 3.44
C LEU A 293 27.21 -53.75 4.51
N LEU A 294 27.69 -52.53 4.76
CA LEU A 294 27.04 -51.56 5.65
C LEU A 294 26.42 -50.45 4.82
N ASP A 295 25.34 -49.86 5.30
CA ASP A 295 24.73 -48.71 4.63
C ASP A 295 25.29 -47.40 5.22
N LEU A 296 26.07 -46.67 4.42
CA LEU A 296 26.55 -45.34 4.80
C LEU A 296 25.41 -44.31 4.66
N GLU A 297 25.03 -43.68 5.77
CA GLU A 297 24.01 -42.63 5.81
C GLU A 297 24.56 -41.26 5.33
N GLY A 298 23.77 -40.54 4.53
CA GLY A 298 24.02 -39.16 4.12
C GLY A 298 23.31 -38.12 5.00
N ALA A 299 23.51 -36.83 4.68
CA ALA A 299 22.90 -35.71 5.41
C ALA A 299 21.36 -35.62 5.25
N LEU A 300 20.79 -36.29 4.24
CA LEU A 300 19.36 -36.41 3.99
C LEU A 300 19.01 -37.88 3.80
N ARG A 301 17.90 -38.33 4.41
CA ARG A 301 17.36 -39.69 4.28
C ARG A 301 15.84 -39.66 4.13
N SER A 302 15.26 -40.69 3.53
CA SER A 302 13.80 -40.81 3.49
C SER A 302 13.25 -41.17 4.87
N ALA A 303 11.98 -40.85 5.12
CA ALA A 303 11.34 -41.15 6.41
C ALA A 303 11.24 -42.66 6.70
N GLY A 304 11.27 -43.50 5.65
CA GLY A 304 11.25 -44.96 5.74
C GLY A 304 12.62 -45.63 5.62
N THR A 305 13.71 -44.88 5.78
CA THR A 305 15.06 -45.46 5.74
C THR A 305 15.34 -46.27 6.99
N GLU A 306 15.60 -47.57 6.83
CA GLU A 306 16.15 -48.47 7.84
C GLU A 306 17.54 -48.94 7.39
N PRO A 307 18.62 -48.25 7.80
CA PRO A 307 19.97 -48.59 7.39
C PRO A 307 20.36 -49.98 7.90
N ARG A 308 21.09 -50.75 7.09
CA ARG A 308 21.75 -51.96 7.59
C ARG A 308 22.88 -51.57 8.54
N PRO A 309 22.81 -52.03 9.81
CA PRO A 309 23.84 -51.74 10.81
C PRO A 309 25.15 -52.46 10.52
#